data_AF-A0A7S4R280-F1
#
_entry.id   AF-A0A7S4R280-F1
#
_cell.length_a   1.000
_cell.length_b   1.000
_cell.length_c   1.000
_cell.angle_alpha   90.00
_cell.angle_beta   90.00
_cell.angle_gamma   90.00
#
_symmetry.space_group_name_H-M   'P 1'
#
loop_
_entity.id
_entity.type
_entity.pdbx_description
1 polymer ?
#
loop_
_entity_poly.entity_id
_entity_poly.type
_entity_poly.pdbx_seq_one_letter_code
_entity_poly.pdbx_strand_id
1 'polypeptide(L)'
;MSEHRRSFINWGVSEEGEESDSQAEEKIEEDDGIPVRYGYPSKIKEKKKMAIDPDGATMQAKGGERVLMKVSAFRQSLSKKRAASGALLIGVIGMAACVLPGSTPTRYIPDQMKKTSSAFDYHDGANYGYNETTFDVGNSEQSGKYNLQLDEPMISGGITIPPYIDATFVDTFQPSDDGGFELTPFLHKAGEIPFFWLVPTSGGIVEEVLSRCVKAVLATPFPLGYWRGSDETLRVFNLEQGAFVNVDLGHSNGIDHASDLNLADYGLADVFVSPHFNYVANNLLSAPQHKGRMFTVFRHPIERAIARHSSFIKQHRSGQPEADSRLAQMSLAEFAQSDYSSKDWLTRFLVNKRRERVTWEDVQKAKEILRKKFLIGLYDRVEESMERIERYFGWFKNGPLERECHQNLIAAERAHDTEDYMYEVGQEGSIDIGSEVYGLMLKNNEKDMEVYWYAVGLFEEQGKLFPPLSW
;
A
#
# COMPACT_ATOMS: atom_id res chain seq x y z
N MET A 1 8.21 -2.00 -60.98
CA MET A 1 7.77 -1.73 -62.36
C MET A 1 6.44 -2.45 -62.52
N SER A 2 5.33 -1.77 -62.20
CA SER A 2 4.40 -1.11 -63.14
C SER A 2 3.47 -2.12 -63.84
N GLU A 3 2.17 -1.97 -63.97
CA GLU A 3 1.11 -1.15 -63.37
C GLU A 3 -0.20 -1.56 -64.10
N HIS A 4 -1.34 -1.43 -63.43
CA HIS A 4 -2.66 -1.03 -63.98
C HIS A 4 -3.52 -1.98 -64.86
N ARG A 5 -4.72 -2.33 -64.35
CA ARG A 5 -6.07 -1.77 -64.67
C ARG A 5 -7.15 -2.60 -63.91
N ARG A 6 -7.98 -2.04 -63.02
CA ARG A 6 -9.32 -1.39 -63.22
C ARG A 6 -10.27 -2.22 -64.12
N SER A 7 -11.54 -2.52 -63.83
CA SER A 7 -12.49 -2.14 -62.76
C SER A 7 -13.91 -2.70 -63.07
N PHE A 8 -14.75 -2.86 -62.03
CA PHE A 8 -16.19 -2.49 -61.93
C PHE A 8 -17.39 -3.29 -62.54
N ILE A 9 -18.41 -3.49 -61.65
CA ILE A 9 -19.89 -3.34 -61.77
C ILE A 9 -20.79 -4.56 -62.12
N ASN A 10 -21.63 -5.01 -61.15
CA ASN A 10 -23.12 -4.84 -61.01
C ASN A 10 -23.77 -5.99 -60.19
N TRP A 11 -24.38 -5.73 -59.02
CA TRP A 11 -25.79 -5.40 -58.71
C TRP A 11 -26.76 -6.59 -58.62
N GLY A 12 -27.31 -6.77 -57.42
CA GLY A 12 -28.55 -7.50 -57.11
C GLY A 12 -29.16 -6.91 -55.84
N VAL A 13 -30.31 -6.26 -56.01
CA VAL A 13 -31.09 -5.45 -55.06
C VAL A 13 -32.29 -6.24 -54.54
N SER A 14 -32.60 -6.09 -53.25
CA SER A 14 -33.95 -5.89 -52.64
C SER A 14 -33.75 -5.92 -51.11
N GLU A 15 -33.85 -4.83 -50.34
CA GLU A 15 -35.09 -4.13 -49.88
C GLU A 15 -36.08 -5.13 -49.24
N GLU A 16 -36.61 -5.01 -48.02
CA GLU A 16 -36.91 -3.93 -47.05
C GLU A 16 -36.79 -4.59 -45.63
N GLY A 17 -36.59 -3.97 -44.47
CA GLY A 17 -36.91 -2.65 -43.93
C GLY A 17 -37.49 -2.89 -42.52
N GLU A 18 -36.85 -2.35 -41.48
CA GLU A 18 -37.49 -1.78 -40.28
C GLU A 18 -36.40 -1.27 -39.32
N GLU A 19 -36.23 0.06 -39.35
CA GLU A 19 -35.46 0.86 -38.40
C GLU A 19 -36.15 0.87 -37.03
N SER A 20 -35.37 0.64 -35.97
CA SER A 20 -35.63 1.28 -34.69
C SER A 20 -34.34 1.94 -34.22
N ASP A 21 -34.27 3.25 -34.42
CA ASP A 21 -33.25 4.13 -33.87
C ASP A 21 -33.31 4.12 -32.34
N SER A 22 -32.34 3.49 -31.70
CA SER A 22 -31.93 3.83 -30.35
C SER A 22 -30.48 4.28 -30.41
N GLN A 23 -30.29 5.60 -30.49
CA GLN A 23 -29.01 6.24 -30.24
C GLN A 23 -28.61 5.97 -28.78
N ALA A 24 -27.80 4.94 -28.57
CA ALA A 24 -27.01 4.81 -27.36
C ALA A 24 -25.80 5.71 -27.51
N GLU A 25 -25.82 6.86 -26.83
CA GLU A 25 -24.62 7.63 -26.58
C GLU A 25 -23.62 6.73 -25.85
N GLU A 26 -22.57 6.34 -26.58
CA GLU A 26 -21.37 5.72 -26.02
C GLU A 26 -20.67 6.76 -25.15
N LYS A 27 -21.11 6.86 -23.89
CA LYS A 27 -20.32 7.49 -22.84
C LYS A 27 -19.04 6.68 -22.73
N ILE A 28 -17.92 7.34 -23.04
CA ILE A 28 -16.61 6.95 -22.52
C ILE A 28 -16.73 7.05 -21.00
N GLU A 29 -17.11 5.95 -20.35
CA GLU A 29 -17.17 5.83 -18.90
C GLU A 29 -15.74 5.78 -18.37
N GLU A 30 -15.35 6.83 -17.64
CA GLU A 30 -14.13 6.85 -16.85
C GLU A 30 -14.09 5.65 -15.90
N ASP A 31 -12.86 5.16 -15.68
CA ASP A 31 -12.52 4.00 -14.88
C ASP A 31 -12.89 4.18 -13.40
N ASP A 32 -14.17 4.00 -13.05
CA ASP A 32 -14.65 4.00 -11.66
C ASP A 32 -14.38 2.65 -10.97
N GLY A 33 -13.16 2.13 -11.08
CA GLY A 33 -12.64 1.32 -9.98
C GLY A 33 -12.72 2.21 -8.75
N ILE A 34 -13.48 1.84 -7.70
CA ILE A 34 -13.68 2.65 -6.48
C ILE A 34 -12.36 3.34 -6.19
N PRO A 35 -12.25 4.66 -6.44
CA PRO A 35 -10.96 5.28 -6.37
C PRO A 35 -10.50 5.17 -4.93
N VAL A 36 -9.43 4.43 -4.69
CA VAL A 36 -8.54 4.81 -3.60
C VAL A 36 -7.84 6.05 -4.12
N ARG A 37 -8.58 7.17 -4.17
CA ARG A 37 -8.10 8.46 -4.67
C ARG A 37 -7.11 8.95 -3.62
N TYR A 38 -5.84 8.66 -3.84
CA TYR A 38 -4.74 9.36 -3.19
C TYR A 38 -4.63 10.74 -3.83
N GLY A 39 -5.65 11.60 -3.67
CA GLY A 39 -5.61 12.95 -4.20
C GLY A 39 -5.13 13.94 -3.14
N TYR A 40 -4.23 14.83 -3.54
CA TYR A 40 -3.86 16.08 -2.85
C TYR A 40 -3.80 17.21 -3.91
N PRO A 41 -4.07 18.48 -3.56
CA PRO A 41 -4.36 19.52 -4.55
C PRO A 41 -3.10 20.15 -5.15
N SER A 42 -3.04 20.20 -6.49
CA SER A 42 -2.20 21.15 -7.22
C SER A 42 -2.93 22.49 -7.38
N LYS A 43 -2.66 23.47 -6.51
CA LYS A 43 -2.97 24.89 -6.78
C LYS A 43 -1.75 25.78 -6.50
N ILE A 44 -0.93 26.00 -7.53
CA ILE A 44 -0.03 27.17 -7.59
C ILE A 44 -0.68 28.21 -8.50
N LYS A 45 -0.95 29.37 -7.91
CA LYS A 45 -1.42 30.58 -8.61
C LYS A 45 -0.49 30.91 -9.77
N GLU A 46 -1.06 31.11 -10.95
CA GLU A 46 -0.39 31.71 -12.10
C GLU A 46 0.35 32.98 -11.69
N LYS A 47 1.69 32.96 -11.74
CA LYS A 47 2.47 34.19 -11.81
C LYS A 47 2.39 34.71 -13.23
N LYS A 48 1.84 35.92 -13.38
CA LYS A 48 1.88 36.75 -14.59
C LYS A 48 3.24 36.64 -15.27
N LYS A 49 3.21 36.25 -16.55
CA LYS A 49 4.32 36.34 -17.50
C LYS A 49 4.89 37.77 -17.47
N MET A 50 6.15 37.93 -17.07
CA MET A 50 6.97 39.08 -17.48
C MET A 50 7.62 38.71 -18.82
N ALA A 51 7.24 39.44 -19.86
CA ALA A 51 7.86 39.35 -21.17
C ALA A 51 9.34 39.79 -21.09
N ILE A 52 10.22 39.00 -21.70
CA ILE A 52 11.58 39.39 -22.02
C ILE A 52 11.55 39.90 -23.46
N ASP A 53 11.84 41.18 -23.64
CA ASP A 53 12.07 41.83 -24.92
C ASP A 53 13.52 41.57 -25.35
N PRO A 54 13.78 41.01 -26.54
CA PRO A 54 15.12 40.65 -26.98
C PRO A 54 15.65 41.73 -27.94
N ASP A 55 16.08 42.88 -27.44
CA ASP A 55 16.95 43.78 -28.21
C ASP A 55 17.76 44.70 -27.28
N GLY A 56 19.09 44.70 -27.47
CA GLY A 56 20.03 45.40 -26.62
C GLY A 56 20.14 46.90 -26.91
N ALA A 57 20.45 47.68 -25.87
CA ALA A 57 21.12 48.97 -26.04
C ALA A 57 21.90 49.39 -24.77
N THR A 58 23.17 49.69 -25.00
CA THR A 58 24.12 50.45 -24.20
C THR A 58 23.54 51.68 -23.50
N MET A 59 23.88 51.92 -22.23
CA MET A 59 24.03 53.27 -21.68
C MET A 59 25.19 53.36 -20.69
N GLN A 60 26.05 54.35 -20.95
CA GLN A 60 27.15 54.80 -20.09
C GLN A 60 26.64 55.62 -18.89
N ALA A 61 27.36 55.42 -17.78
CA ALA A 61 27.72 56.31 -16.67
C ALA A 61 26.87 57.56 -16.34
N LYS A 62 26.47 57.65 -15.06
CA LYS A 62 26.53 58.87 -14.23
C LYS A 62 26.80 58.49 -12.76
N GLY A 63 27.47 59.38 -12.04
CA GLY A 63 28.07 59.19 -10.70
C GLY A 63 27.07 58.78 -9.63
N GLY A 64 27.47 58.34 -8.44
CA GLY A 64 28.69 58.59 -7.69
C GLY A 64 28.25 58.63 -6.22
N GLU A 65 28.80 57.76 -5.39
CA GLU A 65 29.20 58.04 -3.99
C GLU A 65 29.71 56.74 -3.36
N ARG A 66 30.94 56.82 -2.85
CA ARG A 66 31.64 55.75 -2.17
C ARG A 66 31.29 55.80 -0.68
N VAL A 67 30.81 54.70 -0.13
CA VAL A 67 30.97 54.40 1.29
C VAL A 67 31.89 53.18 1.41
N LEU A 68 33.10 53.45 1.90
CA LEU A 68 34.10 52.48 2.34
C LEU A 68 33.61 51.76 3.60
N MET A 69 33.66 50.42 3.62
CA MET A 69 34.14 49.68 4.80
C MET A 69 34.87 48.40 4.39
N LYS A 70 35.88 48.08 5.22
CA LYS A 70 37.07 47.28 4.97
C LYS A 70 36.82 45.77 4.94
N VAL A 71 37.52 45.12 4.02
CA VAL A 71 37.87 43.68 4.08
C VAL A 71 39.25 43.55 4.72
N SER A 72 39.37 42.72 5.77
CA SER A 72 40.62 42.07 6.19
C SER A 72 40.24 40.84 7.02
N ALA A 73 40.28 39.64 6.45
CA ALA A 73 41.42 38.71 6.46
C ALA A 73 41.52 37.89 7.76
N PHE A 74 41.21 36.59 7.70
CA PHE A 74 41.99 35.57 8.41
C PHE A 74 41.75 34.17 7.80
N ARG A 75 42.76 33.69 7.06
CA ARG A 75 42.87 32.31 6.55
C ARG A 75 44.30 31.89 6.87
N GLN A 76 44.46 30.83 7.66
CA GLN A 76 45.63 29.94 7.86
C GLN A 76 45.82 29.60 9.33
N SER A 77 45.63 28.33 9.69
CA SER A 77 46.65 27.55 10.40
C SER A 77 46.21 26.09 10.49
N LEU A 78 46.87 25.23 9.72
CA LEU A 78 46.96 23.79 9.94
C LEU A 78 48.45 23.45 10.06
N SER A 79 48.69 22.41 10.86
CA SER A 79 49.90 21.58 10.97
C SER A 79 50.80 21.79 12.19
N LYS A 80 51.24 20.63 12.71
CA LYS A 80 52.25 20.34 13.73
C LYS A 80 51.74 20.24 15.19
N LYS A 81 51.48 19.01 15.65
CA LYS A 81 52.52 18.17 16.28
C LYS A 81 51.99 16.76 16.59
N ARG A 82 52.80 15.76 16.25
CA ARG A 82 52.71 14.36 16.66
C ARG A 82 53.30 14.16 18.07
N ALA A 83 52.83 13.08 18.70
CA ALA A 83 53.52 12.18 19.64
C ALA A 83 53.82 12.71 21.05
N ALA A 84 53.29 12.05 22.09
CA ALA A 84 53.92 10.87 22.70
C ALA A 84 53.11 10.38 23.93
N SER A 85 53.16 9.07 24.17
CA SER A 85 52.96 8.36 25.45
C SER A 85 51.53 8.37 26.03
N GLY A 86 50.95 7.29 26.54
CA GLY A 86 51.49 6.01 26.98
C GLY A 86 50.79 5.63 28.29
N ALA A 87 50.19 4.43 28.32
CA ALA A 87 49.91 3.59 29.48
C ALA A 87 48.88 4.04 30.56
N LEU A 88 47.90 3.13 30.76
CA LEU A 88 47.42 2.59 32.03
C LEU A 88 46.81 3.53 33.09
N LEU A 89 45.50 3.39 33.38
CA LEU A 89 45.03 2.72 34.62
C LEU A 89 43.50 2.61 34.69
N ILE A 90 43.08 1.47 35.22
CA ILE A 90 41.74 1.15 35.75
C ILE A 90 41.43 2.08 36.94
N GLY A 91 40.19 2.56 37.05
CA GLY A 91 39.72 3.32 38.20
C GLY A 91 38.20 3.37 38.32
N VAL A 92 37.64 2.42 39.06
CA VAL A 92 36.27 2.40 39.58
C VAL A 92 36.17 3.37 40.76
N ILE A 93 35.31 4.40 40.69
CA ILE A 93 34.63 5.12 41.79
C ILE A 93 33.38 5.72 41.13
N GLY A 94 32.14 5.54 41.56
CA GLY A 94 31.61 5.56 42.92
C GLY A 94 30.71 6.79 43.06
N MET A 95 29.40 6.52 43.18
CA MET A 95 28.26 7.36 43.58
C MET A 95 28.48 8.84 43.94
N ALA A 96 27.59 9.70 43.43
CA ALA A 96 27.03 10.79 44.22
C ALA A 96 25.63 11.16 43.70
N ALA A 97 24.62 10.76 44.48
CA ALA A 97 23.26 11.26 44.38
C ALA A 97 23.21 12.69 44.95
N CYS A 98 22.65 13.63 44.17
CA CYS A 98 22.25 14.93 44.67
C CYS A 98 20.73 15.00 44.74
N VAL A 99 20.22 14.86 45.96
CA VAL A 99 18.88 15.27 46.39
C VAL A 99 18.92 16.78 46.58
N LEU A 100 18.01 17.53 45.95
CA LEU A 100 17.53 18.80 46.47
C LEU A 100 16.02 18.97 46.20
N PRO A 101 15.31 19.73 47.07
CA PRO A 101 13.88 19.55 47.30
C PRO A 101 13.00 20.66 46.70
N GLY A 102 11.73 20.30 46.50
CA GLY A 102 10.58 21.06 46.99
C GLY A 102 10.25 22.39 46.33
N SER A 103 9.17 22.41 45.52
CA SER A 103 8.12 23.42 45.63
C SER A 103 6.89 23.04 44.78
N THR A 104 5.80 22.68 45.45
CA THR A 104 4.41 22.84 44.99
C THR A 104 3.85 24.10 45.66
N PRO A 105 2.96 24.89 45.04
CA PRO A 105 1.52 24.54 44.99
C PRO A 105 0.80 25.08 43.71
N THR A 106 -0.30 24.53 43.22
CA THR A 106 -1.66 24.73 43.76
C THR A 106 -2.66 23.98 42.88
N ARG A 107 -3.70 23.44 43.53
CA ARG A 107 -4.90 22.83 42.94
C ARG A 107 -5.80 23.90 42.30
N TYR A 108 -6.41 23.55 41.18
CA TYR A 108 -7.75 24.03 40.81
C TYR A 108 -8.55 22.84 40.28
N ILE A 109 -9.62 22.49 40.99
CA ILE A 109 -10.66 21.52 40.59
C ILE A 109 -11.95 22.33 40.53
N PRO A 110 -12.71 22.30 39.43
CA PRO A 110 -14.14 22.45 39.51
C PRO A 110 -14.80 21.07 39.46
N ASP A 111 -15.74 20.97 40.39
CA ASP A 111 -16.53 19.83 40.79
C ASP A 111 -17.80 19.74 39.93
N GLN A 112 -18.49 18.59 40.03
CA GLN A 112 -19.90 18.36 39.65
C GLN A 112 -20.24 18.19 38.15
N MET A 113 -20.53 16.94 37.75
CA MET A 113 -21.83 16.68 37.11
C MET A 113 -22.40 15.34 37.56
N LYS A 114 -23.62 15.44 38.07
CA LYS A 114 -24.43 14.39 38.67
C LYS A 114 -25.00 13.47 37.60
N LYS A 115 -25.12 12.20 37.98
CA LYS A 115 -26.07 11.22 37.46
C LYS A 115 -27.43 11.84 37.18
N THR A 116 -27.95 11.65 35.98
CA THR A 116 -29.40 11.48 35.77
C THR A 116 -29.61 10.28 34.88
N SER A 117 -30.25 9.28 35.47
CA SER A 117 -30.97 8.21 34.81
C SER A 117 -32.23 8.81 34.18
N SER A 118 -32.49 8.50 32.92
CA SER A 118 -33.86 8.51 32.41
C SER A 118 -34.04 7.34 31.47
N ALA A 119 -34.79 6.36 31.94
CA ALA A 119 -35.42 5.33 31.16
C ALA A 119 -36.27 5.97 30.05
N PHE A 120 -36.17 5.43 28.85
CA PHE A 120 -37.18 5.59 27.82
C PHE A 120 -37.68 4.20 27.47
N ASP A 121 -38.89 3.91 27.94
CA ASP A 121 -39.75 2.86 27.42
C ASP A 121 -40.11 3.19 25.96
N TYR A 122 -39.87 2.24 25.07
CA TYR A 122 -40.53 2.19 23.77
C TYR A 122 -41.06 0.77 23.55
N HIS A 123 -42.38 0.65 23.62
CA HIS A 123 -43.16 -0.50 23.19
C HIS A 123 -43.65 -0.30 21.74
N ASP A 124 -44.09 -1.41 21.14
CA ASP A 124 -44.51 -1.67 19.76
C ASP A 124 -43.37 -1.79 18.73
N GLY A 125 -43.24 -2.87 17.96
CA GLY A 125 -44.18 -3.95 17.68
C GLY A 125 -44.19 -4.22 16.18
N ALA A 126 -43.23 -5.01 15.67
CA ALA A 126 -43.28 -5.55 14.32
C ALA A 126 -42.58 -6.93 14.29
N ASN A 127 -43.41 -7.97 14.28
CA ASN A 127 -43.04 -9.36 14.06
C ASN A 127 -42.45 -9.55 12.66
N TYR A 128 -41.14 -9.83 12.58
CA TYR A 128 -40.56 -10.56 11.45
C TYR A 128 -39.85 -11.79 12.01
N GLY A 129 -40.49 -12.95 11.84
CA GLY A 129 -39.95 -14.24 12.24
C GLY A 129 -38.75 -14.60 11.36
N TYR A 130 -37.55 -14.53 11.94
CA TYR A 130 -36.39 -15.27 11.48
C TYR A 130 -36.15 -16.41 12.47
N ASN A 131 -35.99 -17.62 11.93
CA ASN A 131 -35.67 -18.81 12.71
C ASN A 131 -34.33 -18.59 13.45
N GLU A 132 -34.40 -18.66 14.78
CA GLU A 132 -33.24 -18.70 15.67
C GLU A 132 -32.42 -19.96 15.41
N THR A 133 -31.31 -19.84 14.69
CA THR A 133 -30.14 -20.70 14.94
C THR A 133 -29.33 -20.03 16.04
N THR A 134 -29.50 -20.52 17.27
CA THR A 134 -28.67 -20.16 18.42
C THR A 134 -27.21 -20.49 18.13
N PHE A 135 -26.38 -19.46 17.97
CA PHE A 135 -24.92 -19.57 17.96
C PHE A 135 -24.45 -19.27 19.38
N ASP A 136 -23.98 -20.30 20.07
CA ASP A 136 -23.49 -20.23 21.44
C ASP A 136 -22.05 -19.69 21.43
N VAL A 137 -21.88 -18.40 21.75
CA VAL A 137 -20.57 -17.75 21.85
C VAL A 137 -20.11 -17.81 23.30
N GLY A 138 -19.56 -18.96 23.68
CA GLY A 138 -18.94 -19.19 24.98
C GLY A 138 -17.47 -18.72 25.02
N ASN A 139 -17.19 -17.77 25.91
CA ASN A 139 -15.91 -17.41 26.55
C ASN A 139 -14.59 -17.53 25.77
N SER A 140 -14.00 -16.34 25.61
CA SER A 140 -12.67 -15.98 25.10
C SER A 140 -11.51 -16.63 25.88
N GLU A 141 -11.06 -17.79 25.42
CA GLU A 141 -9.65 -18.21 25.46
C GLU A 141 -9.30 -19.23 24.35
N GLN A 142 -10.25 -19.47 23.43
CA GLN A 142 -9.99 -20.21 22.21
C GLN A 142 -9.56 -19.21 21.13
N SER A 143 -8.25 -18.99 20.99
CA SER A 143 -7.69 -19.01 19.64
C SER A 143 -8.00 -20.40 19.10
N GLY A 144 -9.22 -20.55 18.56
CA GLY A 144 -9.62 -21.75 17.87
C GLY A 144 -8.51 -22.02 16.88
N LYS A 145 -7.77 -23.11 17.10
CA LYS A 145 -7.01 -23.73 16.04
C LYS A 145 -8.05 -24.08 15.00
N TYR A 146 -8.34 -23.15 14.10
CA TYR A 146 -8.77 -23.50 12.77
C TYR A 146 -7.69 -24.48 12.34
N ASN A 147 -7.98 -25.77 12.44
CA ASN A 147 -7.20 -26.80 11.79
C ASN A 147 -7.42 -26.50 10.31
N LEU A 148 -6.64 -25.54 9.81
CA LEU A 148 -6.38 -25.31 8.40
C LEU A 148 -5.63 -26.56 7.96
N GLN A 149 -6.35 -27.67 7.87
CA GLN A 149 -5.93 -28.77 7.04
C GLN A 149 -5.98 -28.22 5.63
N LEU A 150 -4.82 -27.80 5.15
CA LEU A 150 -4.56 -27.58 3.72
C LEU A 150 -4.76 -28.88 2.91
N ASP A 151 -5.12 -29.97 3.58
CA ASP A 151 -5.49 -31.29 3.05
C ASP A 151 -6.82 -31.31 2.29
N GLU A 152 -7.53 -30.19 2.09
CA GLU A 152 -8.65 -30.20 1.13
C GLU A 152 -8.08 -30.64 -0.23
N PRO A 153 -8.45 -31.83 -0.74
CA PRO A 153 -7.90 -32.34 -1.97
C PRO A 153 -8.30 -31.35 -3.06
N MET A 154 -7.30 -30.63 -3.59
CA MET A 154 -7.53 -29.67 -4.65
C MET A 154 -8.39 -30.32 -5.71
N ILE A 155 -9.48 -29.65 -6.08
CA ILE A 155 -10.40 -30.11 -7.11
C ILE A 155 -9.54 -30.50 -8.31
N SER A 156 -9.53 -31.79 -8.63
CA SER A 156 -8.65 -32.41 -9.64
C SER A 156 -8.90 -31.91 -11.08
N GLY A 157 -9.78 -30.93 -11.24
CA GLY A 157 -10.08 -30.21 -12.48
C GLY A 157 -9.14 -29.04 -12.82
N GLY A 158 -7.99 -28.90 -12.14
CA GLY A 158 -6.92 -27.97 -12.51
C GLY A 158 -7.38 -26.51 -12.57
N ILE A 159 -7.44 -25.84 -11.42
CA ILE A 159 -7.70 -24.39 -11.36
C ILE A 159 -6.63 -23.68 -12.19
N THR A 160 -7.06 -23.09 -13.30
CA THR A 160 -6.16 -22.37 -14.21
C THR A 160 -6.13 -20.90 -13.81
N ILE A 161 -4.93 -20.39 -13.52
CA ILE A 161 -4.72 -18.96 -13.25
C ILE A 161 -4.83 -18.15 -14.55
N PRO A 162 -5.18 -16.86 -14.50
CA PRO A 162 -5.28 -16.05 -15.70
C PRO A 162 -3.95 -16.05 -16.50
N PRO A 163 -3.96 -16.30 -17.82
CA PRO A 163 -2.73 -16.45 -18.60
C PRO A 163 -1.78 -15.26 -18.53
N TYR A 164 -2.31 -14.04 -18.41
CA TYR A 164 -1.48 -12.83 -18.27
C TYR A 164 -0.74 -12.78 -16.92
N ILE A 165 -1.36 -13.26 -15.83
CA ILE A 165 -0.68 -13.40 -14.54
C ILE A 165 0.41 -14.46 -14.62
N ASP A 166 0.12 -15.58 -15.29
CA ASP A 166 1.06 -16.68 -15.41
C ASP A 166 2.29 -16.32 -16.26
N ALA A 167 2.08 -15.63 -17.37
CA ALA A 167 3.13 -15.20 -18.28
C ALA A 167 4.05 -14.13 -17.66
N THR A 168 3.47 -13.20 -16.89
CA THR A 168 4.16 -12.01 -16.39
C THR A 168 4.82 -12.21 -15.03
N PHE A 169 4.23 -13.01 -14.13
CA PHE A 169 4.78 -13.20 -12.80
C PHE A 169 5.42 -14.57 -12.65
N VAL A 170 6.64 -14.59 -12.13
CA VAL A 170 7.37 -15.83 -11.87
C VAL A 170 6.69 -16.57 -10.73
N ASP A 171 6.62 -17.91 -10.83
CA ASP A 171 6.23 -18.72 -9.69
C ASP A 171 7.23 -18.53 -8.55
N THR A 172 6.73 -18.18 -7.38
CA THR A 172 7.56 -18.02 -6.17
C THR A 172 7.95 -19.39 -5.62
N PHE A 173 7.11 -20.40 -5.84
CA PHE A 173 7.31 -21.77 -5.39
C PHE A 173 7.20 -22.75 -6.53
N GLN A 174 8.10 -23.72 -6.57
CA GLN A 174 8.03 -24.85 -7.50
C GLN A 174 7.90 -26.15 -6.72
N PRO A 175 7.21 -27.17 -7.28
CA PRO A 175 7.22 -28.50 -6.70
C PRO A 175 8.66 -29.02 -6.63
N SER A 176 9.06 -29.56 -5.48
CA SER A 176 10.34 -30.24 -5.34
C SER A 176 10.21 -31.73 -5.64
N ASP A 177 11.33 -32.38 -5.96
CA ASP A 177 11.39 -33.80 -6.33
C ASP A 177 10.90 -34.76 -5.21
N ASP A 178 10.92 -34.31 -3.95
CA ASP A 178 10.43 -35.06 -2.79
C ASP A 178 8.92 -34.89 -2.54
N GLY A 179 8.21 -34.20 -3.43
CA GLY A 179 6.79 -33.89 -3.31
C GLY A 179 6.48 -32.70 -2.40
N GLY A 180 7.51 -31.99 -1.94
CA GLY A 180 7.38 -30.71 -1.24
C GLY A 180 7.30 -29.50 -2.19
N PHE A 181 7.65 -28.34 -1.64
CA PHE A 181 7.82 -27.09 -2.38
C PHE A 181 9.18 -26.49 -2.09
N GLU A 182 9.82 -25.94 -3.10
CA GLU A 182 11.04 -25.14 -2.97
C GLU A 182 10.82 -23.69 -3.41
N LEU A 183 11.54 -22.77 -2.77
CA LEU A 183 11.59 -21.38 -3.20
C LEU A 183 12.31 -21.30 -4.54
N THR A 184 11.67 -20.68 -5.53
CA THR A 184 12.37 -20.32 -6.76
C THR A 184 13.37 -19.23 -6.42
N PRO A 185 14.69 -19.44 -6.58
CA PRO A 185 15.69 -18.46 -6.19
C PRO A 185 15.48 -17.13 -6.92
N PHE A 186 15.54 -16.02 -6.19
CA PHE A 186 15.57 -14.71 -6.82
C PHE A 186 16.93 -14.50 -7.49
N LEU A 187 16.93 -14.43 -8.83
CA LEU A 187 18.13 -14.19 -9.62
C LEU A 187 18.16 -12.73 -10.03
N HIS A 188 18.84 -11.89 -9.23
CA HIS A 188 18.96 -10.44 -9.44
C HIS A 188 19.42 -10.03 -10.87
N LYS A 189 19.99 -10.96 -11.66
CA LYS A 189 20.49 -10.72 -13.02
C LYS A 189 19.49 -10.98 -14.15
N ALA A 190 18.30 -11.51 -13.88
CA ALA A 190 17.44 -12.15 -14.90
C ALA A 190 16.31 -11.29 -15.49
N GLY A 191 16.33 -9.96 -15.38
CA GLY A 191 15.19 -9.12 -15.81
C GLY A 191 13.95 -9.30 -14.91
N GLU A 192 14.16 -9.87 -13.71
CA GLU A 192 13.12 -10.05 -12.72
C GLU A 192 13.05 -8.84 -11.79
N ILE A 193 11.85 -8.29 -11.64
CA ILE A 193 11.61 -7.07 -10.88
C ILE A 193 10.79 -7.43 -9.62
N PRO A 194 11.32 -7.20 -8.41
CA PRO A 194 10.54 -7.28 -7.19
C PRO A 194 9.29 -6.41 -7.30
N PHE A 195 8.12 -7.02 -7.12
CA PHE A 195 6.83 -6.36 -7.25
C PHE A 195 6.06 -6.49 -5.94
N PHE A 196 5.92 -5.37 -5.23
CA PHE A 196 5.08 -5.31 -4.04
C PHE A 196 3.64 -4.98 -4.43
N TRP A 197 2.76 -5.96 -4.26
CA TRP A 197 1.33 -5.68 -4.35
C TRP A 197 0.86 -4.96 -3.09
N LEU A 198 0.59 -3.66 -3.24
CA LEU A 198 0.12 -2.80 -2.17
C LEU A 198 -1.35 -3.07 -1.87
N VAL A 199 -1.61 -3.93 -0.88
CA VAL A 199 -2.95 -4.10 -0.32
C VAL A 199 -3.26 -2.85 0.52
N PRO A 200 -4.37 -2.14 0.27
CA PRO A 200 -4.76 -0.96 1.04
C PRO A 200 -4.74 -1.24 2.54
N THR A 201 -4.25 -0.26 3.29
CA THR A 201 -4.15 -0.27 4.77
C THR A 201 -3.37 -1.43 5.37
N SER A 202 -2.54 -2.11 4.57
CA SER A 202 -1.72 -3.25 4.99
C SER A 202 -0.25 -3.12 4.59
N GLY A 203 0.08 -2.29 3.59
CA GLY A 203 1.43 -2.25 3.01
C GLY A 203 2.23 -0.96 3.19
N GLY A 204 1.69 0.08 3.83
CA GLY A 204 2.40 1.36 4.01
C GLY A 204 3.75 1.18 4.71
N ILE A 205 3.77 0.43 5.81
CA ILE A 205 4.99 0.08 6.53
C ILE A 205 6.05 -0.64 5.67
N VAL A 206 5.63 -1.47 4.72
CA VAL A 206 6.58 -2.17 3.83
C VAL A 206 7.27 -1.16 2.91
N GLU A 207 6.51 -0.24 2.32
CA GLU A 207 7.06 0.83 1.49
C GLU A 207 8.04 1.71 2.27
N GLU A 208 7.70 2.06 3.52
CA GLU A 208 8.60 2.80 4.41
C GLU A 208 9.89 2.04 4.72
N VAL A 209 9.81 0.74 5.04
CA VAL A 209 11.01 -0.06 5.33
C VAL A 209 11.88 -0.20 4.08
N LEU A 210 11.29 -0.43 2.90
CA LEU A 210 12.02 -0.55 1.64
C LEU A 210 12.75 0.77 1.29
N SER A 211 12.06 1.90 1.41
CA SER A 211 12.63 3.21 1.08
C SER A 211 13.65 3.70 2.12
N ARG A 212 13.32 3.58 3.42
CA ARG A 212 14.09 4.20 4.51
C ARG A 212 15.14 3.28 5.11
N CYS A 213 14.91 1.98 5.20
CA CYS A 213 15.85 1.05 5.83
C CYS A 213 16.66 0.27 4.79
N VAL A 214 15.99 -0.36 3.82
CA VAL A 214 16.67 -1.10 2.74
C VAL A 214 17.42 -0.15 1.78
N LYS A 215 16.90 1.08 1.61
CA LYS A 215 17.36 2.11 0.68
C LYS A 215 17.14 1.72 -0.80
N ALA A 216 16.05 1.01 -1.07
CA ALA A 216 15.63 0.68 -2.43
C ALA A 216 15.09 1.92 -3.15
N VAL A 217 15.35 2.01 -4.46
CA VAL A 217 14.72 2.97 -5.36
C VAL A 217 13.34 2.45 -5.76
N LEU A 218 12.27 3.17 -5.43
CA LEU A 218 10.91 2.70 -5.64
C LEU A 218 10.24 3.36 -6.85
N ALA A 219 9.52 2.58 -7.65
CA ALA A 219 8.44 3.10 -8.50
C ALA A 219 7.12 2.76 -7.80
N THR A 220 6.38 3.77 -7.33
CA THR A 220 5.31 3.59 -6.33
C THR A 220 4.07 4.43 -6.68
N PRO A 221 2.88 4.21 -6.06
CA PRO A 221 1.73 5.11 -6.14
C PRO A 221 2.05 6.43 -5.45
N PHE A 222 2.78 7.33 -6.10
CA PHE A 222 3.39 8.48 -5.43
C PHE A 222 2.52 9.74 -5.50
N PRO A 223 2.02 10.29 -4.38
CA PRO A 223 1.09 11.42 -4.39
C PRO A 223 1.75 12.80 -4.24
N LEU A 224 3.07 12.95 -4.41
CA LEU A 224 3.74 14.19 -3.96
C LEU A 224 3.64 15.41 -4.89
N GLY A 225 2.72 15.44 -5.88
CA GLY A 225 2.55 16.62 -6.75
C GLY A 225 3.80 16.99 -7.59
N TYR A 226 4.83 16.14 -7.58
CA TYR A 226 6.05 16.28 -8.39
C TYR A 226 5.89 15.65 -9.77
N TRP A 227 5.02 14.63 -9.90
CA TRP A 227 4.62 14.15 -11.21
C TRP A 227 3.68 15.19 -11.84
N ARG A 228 4.10 15.75 -12.98
CA ARG A 228 3.30 16.69 -13.76
C ARG A 228 2.61 16.05 -14.97
N GLY A 229 2.70 14.72 -15.12
CA GLY A 229 2.24 14.02 -16.32
C GLY A 229 2.90 14.44 -17.62
N SER A 230 3.94 15.27 -17.54
CA SER A 230 4.64 15.85 -18.69
C SER A 230 6.14 15.56 -18.65
N ASP A 231 6.59 14.70 -17.73
CA ASP A 231 8.01 14.34 -17.68
C ASP A 231 8.28 13.37 -18.85
N GLU A 232 9.06 13.80 -19.83
CA GLU A 232 9.39 12.98 -21.00
C GLU A 232 10.51 11.96 -20.75
N THR A 233 11.08 11.96 -19.53
CA THR A 233 12.24 11.12 -19.19
C THR A 233 12.13 10.55 -17.78
N LEU A 234 12.59 9.31 -17.61
CA LEU A 234 12.71 8.67 -16.31
C LEU A 234 13.91 9.24 -15.55
N ARG A 235 13.70 9.54 -14.27
CA ARG A 235 14.72 10.02 -13.34
C ARG A 235 14.43 9.55 -11.93
N VAL A 236 15.50 9.35 -11.17
CA VAL A 236 15.44 9.13 -9.74
C VAL A 236 15.53 10.47 -9.03
N PHE A 237 14.62 10.71 -8.09
CA PHE A 237 14.70 11.84 -7.16
C PHE A 237 14.85 11.33 -5.73
N ASN A 238 15.58 12.09 -4.93
CA ASN A 238 15.84 11.77 -3.53
C ASN A 238 15.00 12.69 -2.66
N LEU A 239 14.25 12.08 -1.74
CA LEU A 239 13.51 12.75 -0.70
C LEU A 239 14.04 12.32 0.67
N GLU A 240 13.51 12.93 1.72
CA GLU A 240 13.82 12.53 3.09
C GLU A 240 13.42 11.07 3.36
N GLN A 241 12.34 10.62 2.72
CA GLN A 241 11.80 9.26 2.87
C GLN A 241 12.57 8.21 2.06
N GLY A 242 13.28 8.58 1.00
CA GLY A 242 13.97 7.62 0.15
C GLY A 242 14.17 8.09 -1.29
N ALA A 243 14.55 7.15 -2.16
CA ALA A 243 14.75 7.38 -3.57
C ALA A 243 13.57 6.82 -4.38
N PHE A 244 13.08 7.61 -5.33
CA PHE A 244 11.88 7.27 -6.09
C PHE A 244 12.05 7.60 -7.57
N VAL A 245 11.38 6.83 -8.43
CA VAL A 245 11.28 7.13 -9.87
C VAL A 245 10.06 8.03 -10.11
N ASN A 246 10.17 8.98 -11.04
CA ASN A 246 9.12 9.96 -11.38
C ASN A 246 7.95 9.39 -12.20
N VAL A 247 7.36 8.30 -11.72
CA VAL A 247 6.17 7.64 -12.28
C VAL A 247 5.15 7.43 -11.17
N ASP A 248 3.86 7.32 -11.54
CA ASP A 248 2.78 6.97 -10.62
C ASP A 248 2.24 5.59 -10.98
N LEU A 249 2.53 4.58 -10.17
CA LEU A 249 1.96 3.23 -10.39
C LEU A 249 0.62 3.02 -9.65
N GLY A 250 0.02 4.09 -9.14
CA GLY A 250 -1.24 4.09 -8.41
C GLY A 250 -2.50 4.12 -9.26
N HIS A 251 -2.39 4.39 -10.56
CA HIS A 251 -3.53 4.53 -11.47
C HIS A 251 -3.15 4.07 -12.89
N SER A 252 -4.15 3.75 -13.73
CA SER A 252 -3.94 3.29 -15.12
C SER A 252 -3.09 4.25 -15.95
N ASN A 253 -3.44 5.54 -15.98
CA ASN A 253 -2.71 6.56 -16.76
C ASN A 253 -1.22 6.66 -16.37
N GLY A 254 -0.91 6.51 -15.09
CA GLY A 254 0.48 6.56 -14.62
C GLY A 254 1.25 5.29 -14.95
N ILE A 255 0.59 4.13 -14.97
CA ILE A 255 1.16 2.86 -15.43
C ILE A 255 1.39 2.88 -16.95
N ASP A 256 0.45 3.42 -17.73
CA ASP A 256 0.60 3.59 -19.18
C ASP A 256 1.79 4.51 -19.47
N HIS A 257 1.88 5.63 -18.77
CA HIS A 257 3.02 6.54 -18.88
C HIS A 257 4.35 5.88 -18.50
N ALA A 258 4.38 5.08 -17.43
CA ALA A 258 5.56 4.30 -17.06
C ALA A 258 5.97 3.29 -18.14
N SER A 259 4.98 2.70 -18.83
CA SER A 259 5.19 1.79 -19.96
C SER A 259 5.73 2.52 -21.17
N ASP A 260 5.16 3.68 -21.54
CA ASP A 260 5.63 4.52 -22.65
C ASP A 260 7.08 4.96 -22.48
N LEU A 261 7.49 5.20 -21.23
CA LEU A 261 8.87 5.54 -20.86
C LEU A 261 9.79 4.32 -20.72
N ASN A 262 9.30 3.10 -20.97
CA ASN A 262 10.00 1.83 -20.84
C ASN A 262 10.64 1.63 -19.45
N LEU A 263 9.90 1.92 -18.38
CA LEU A 263 10.39 1.82 -16.99
C LEU A 263 11.00 0.45 -16.67
N ALA A 264 10.39 -0.64 -17.16
CA ALA A 264 10.87 -2.00 -16.93
C ALA A 264 12.25 -2.26 -17.58
N ASP A 265 12.49 -1.71 -18.79
CA ASP A 265 13.78 -1.86 -19.48
C ASP A 265 14.88 -0.97 -18.87
N TYR A 266 14.53 0.18 -18.29
CA TYR A 266 15.52 1.16 -17.85
C TYR A 266 16.29 0.68 -16.60
N GLY A 267 15.65 -0.11 -15.74
CA GLY A 267 16.27 -0.63 -14.51
C GLY A 267 16.59 0.46 -13.49
N LEU A 268 15.79 1.54 -13.42
CA LEU A 268 15.97 2.59 -12.40
C LEU A 268 15.41 2.23 -11.03
N ALA A 269 14.33 1.46 -10.99
CA ALA A 269 13.69 1.07 -9.75
C ALA A 269 14.15 -0.33 -9.34
N ASP A 270 14.47 -0.48 -8.06
CA ASP A 270 14.75 -1.76 -7.43
C ASP A 270 13.47 -2.53 -7.12
N VAL A 271 12.36 -1.82 -6.88
CA VAL A 271 11.06 -2.40 -6.54
C VAL A 271 9.94 -1.62 -7.21
N PHE A 272 8.99 -2.33 -7.83
CA PHE A 272 7.71 -1.78 -8.24
C PHE A 272 6.70 -1.97 -7.13
N VAL A 273 6.00 -0.90 -6.75
CA VAL A 273 4.93 -0.90 -5.76
C VAL A 273 3.67 -0.45 -6.49
N SER A 274 2.60 -1.25 -6.42
CA SER A 274 1.32 -0.84 -7.01
C SER A 274 0.16 -1.64 -6.41
N PRO A 275 -1.00 -1.01 -6.16
CA PRO A 275 -2.21 -1.73 -5.85
C PRO A 275 -2.78 -2.42 -7.11
N HIS A 276 -2.36 -2.01 -8.32
CA HIS A 276 -2.93 -2.40 -9.61
C HIS A 276 -2.15 -3.49 -10.36
N PHE A 277 -1.73 -4.56 -9.68
CA PHE A 277 -0.87 -5.59 -10.30
C PHE A 277 -1.46 -6.22 -11.57
N ASN A 278 -2.79 -6.39 -11.65
CA ASN A 278 -3.44 -6.88 -12.87
C ASN A 278 -3.22 -5.94 -14.08
N TYR A 279 -3.25 -4.63 -13.85
CA TYR A 279 -3.05 -3.65 -14.91
C TYR A 279 -1.56 -3.51 -15.25
N VAL A 280 -0.69 -3.53 -14.24
CA VAL A 280 0.77 -3.57 -14.42
C VAL A 280 1.17 -4.79 -15.26
N ALA A 281 0.59 -5.96 -14.97
CA ALA A 281 0.92 -7.18 -15.70
C ALA A 281 0.62 -7.06 -17.21
N ASN A 282 -0.52 -6.47 -17.56
CA ASN A 282 -0.95 -6.33 -18.95
C ASN A 282 -0.27 -5.19 -19.71
N ASN A 283 0.10 -4.11 -19.02
CA ASN A 283 0.52 -2.88 -19.70
C ASN A 283 2.00 -2.52 -19.51
N LEU A 284 2.59 -2.85 -18.37
CA LEU A 284 3.97 -2.46 -18.02
C LEU A 284 4.95 -3.65 -18.04
N LEU A 285 4.49 -4.84 -17.68
CA LEU A 285 5.30 -6.07 -17.65
C LEU A 285 4.85 -7.08 -18.72
N SER A 286 4.29 -6.59 -19.83
CA SER A 286 3.81 -7.43 -20.93
C SER A 286 4.94 -7.96 -21.82
N ALA A 287 6.10 -7.31 -21.79
CA ALA A 287 7.26 -7.70 -22.57
C ALA A 287 7.91 -8.98 -21.98
N PRO A 288 8.21 -10.02 -22.78
CA PRO A 288 8.66 -11.33 -22.27
C PRO A 288 9.96 -11.31 -21.45
N GLN A 289 10.79 -10.28 -21.65
CA GLN A 289 12.06 -10.12 -20.96
C GLN A 289 11.93 -9.65 -19.50
N HIS A 290 10.76 -9.11 -19.13
CA HIS A 290 10.52 -8.57 -17.79
C HIS A 290 9.50 -9.41 -17.07
N LYS A 291 9.87 -9.92 -15.91
CA LYS A 291 8.93 -10.66 -15.07
C LYS A 291 8.89 -10.08 -13.68
N GLY A 292 7.70 -10.01 -13.10
CA GLY A 292 7.56 -9.59 -11.70
C GLY A 292 7.78 -10.77 -10.75
N ARG A 293 8.37 -10.51 -9.59
CA ARG A 293 8.32 -11.41 -8.43
C ARG A 293 7.43 -10.81 -7.36
N MET A 294 6.23 -11.36 -7.21
CA MET A 294 5.25 -10.75 -6.34
C MET A 294 5.48 -11.09 -4.88
N PHE A 295 5.31 -10.08 -4.04
CA PHE A 295 5.15 -10.23 -2.61
C PHE A 295 4.10 -9.27 -2.10
N THR A 296 3.50 -9.59 -0.97
CA THR A 296 2.46 -8.75 -0.36
C THR A 296 2.40 -8.96 1.15
N VAL A 297 1.73 -8.06 1.86
CA VAL A 297 1.44 -8.19 3.29
C VAL A 297 -0.07 -8.09 3.49
N PHE A 298 -0.66 -9.12 4.10
CA PHE A 298 -2.09 -9.14 4.40
C PHE A 298 -2.40 -8.74 5.83
N ARG A 299 -3.46 -7.94 5.96
CA ARG A 299 -4.15 -7.67 7.22
C ARG A 299 -5.47 -8.44 7.26
N HIS A 300 -5.94 -8.77 8.46
CA HIS A 300 -7.23 -9.42 8.64
C HIS A 300 -8.34 -8.62 7.92
N PRO A 301 -9.21 -9.23 7.09
CA PRO A 301 -10.15 -8.49 6.23
C PRO A 301 -11.08 -7.52 6.96
N ILE A 302 -11.53 -7.89 8.17
CA ILE A 302 -12.36 -7.02 9.02
C ILE A 302 -11.54 -5.82 9.52
N GLU A 303 -10.35 -6.05 10.05
CA GLU A 303 -9.48 -4.97 10.53
C GLU A 303 -9.05 -4.03 9.41
N ARG A 304 -8.80 -4.57 8.22
CA ARG A 304 -8.55 -3.79 7.01
C ARG A 304 -9.77 -2.90 6.67
N ALA A 305 -10.99 -3.42 6.77
CA ALA A 305 -12.19 -2.64 6.52
C ALA A 305 -12.36 -1.50 7.54
N ILE A 306 -12.03 -1.75 8.82
CA ILE A 306 -12.01 -0.73 9.87
C ILE A 306 -10.95 0.32 9.58
N ALA A 307 -9.69 -0.09 9.37
CA ALA A 307 -8.59 0.82 9.05
C ALA A 307 -8.89 1.71 7.83
N ARG A 308 -9.63 1.18 6.85
CA ARG A 308 -10.10 1.95 5.70
C ARG A 308 -11.11 3.02 6.10
N HIS A 309 -12.08 2.70 6.95
CA HIS A 309 -13.01 3.69 7.51
C HIS A 309 -12.24 4.80 8.25
N SER A 310 -11.25 4.45 9.07
CA SER A 310 -10.39 5.42 9.78
C SER A 310 -9.61 6.32 8.85
N SER A 311 -9.12 5.77 7.75
CA SER A 311 -8.42 6.56 6.74
C SER A 311 -9.31 7.65 6.13
N PHE A 312 -10.60 7.40 5.91
CA PHE A 312 -11.53 8.42 5.40
C PHE A 312 -11.77 9.54 6.40
N ILE A 313 -11.96 9.20 7.69
CA ILE A 313 -12.13 10.19 8.76
C ILE A 313 -10.89 11.09 8.87
N LYS A 314 -9.69 10.50 8.83
CA LYS A 314 -8.42 11.23 8.88
C LYS A 314 -8.23 12.19 7.71
N GLN A 315 -8.49 11.72 6.48
CA GLN A 315 -8.39 12.56 5.29
C GLN A 315 -9.29 13.79 5.41
N HIS A 316 -10.52 13.61 5.88
CA HIS A 316 -11.43 14.73 6.09
C HIS A 316 -10.93 15.72 7.15
N ARG A 317 -10.44 15.23 8.29
CA ARG A 317 -9.92 16.08 9.38
C ARG A 317 -8.67 16.85 9.02
N SER A 318 -7.80 16.26 8.22
CA SER A 318 -6.60 16.94 7.71
C SER A 318 -6.94 17.99 6.65
N GLY A 319 -8.22 18.14 6.29
CA GLY A 319 -8.68 19.11 5.31
C GLY A 319 -8.29 18.74 3.89
N GLN A 320 -8.13 17.45 3.59
CA GLN A 320 -7.91 17.01 2.21
C GLN A 320 -9.07 17.49 1.35
N PRO A 321 -8.80 18.26 0.27
CA PRO A 321 -9.87 18.79 -0.60
C PRO A 321 -10.73 17.69 -1.22
N GLU A 322 -10.15 16.51 -1.39
CA GLU A 322 -10.79 15.34 -2.01
C GLU A 322 -11.43 14.40 -0.97
N ALA A 323 -11.29 14.68 0.33
CA ALA A 323 -11.96 13.88 1.33
C ALA A 323 -13.49 14.01 1.21
N ASP A 324 -14.15 12.90 0.92
CA ASP A 324 -15.61 12.82 0.92
C ASP A 324 -16.11 13.04 2.36
N SER A 325 -16.68 14.22 2.60
CA SER A 325 -17.21 14.60 3.92
C SER A 325 -18.34 13.69 4.38
N ARG A 326 -19.06 13.04 3.45
CA ARG A 326 -20.09 12.07 3.78
C ARG A 326 -19.48 10.85 4.44
N LEU A 327 -18.40 10.31 3.87
CA LEU A 327 -17.71 9.13 4.41
C LEU A 327 -17.16 9.35 5.81
N ALA A 328 -16.57 10.53 6.05
CA ALA A 328 -15.99 10.87 7.34
C ALA A 328 -17.03 11.11 8.45
N GLN A 329 -18.30 11.27 8.09
CA GLN A 329 -19.42 11.44 9.03
C GLN A 329 -20.18 10.13 9.27
N MET A 330 -19.95 9.09 8.46
CA MET A 330 -20.57 7.78 8.68
C MET A 330 -20.01 7.15 9.95
N SER A 331 -20.90 6.63 10.80
CA SER A 331 -20.54 5.64 11.80
C SER A 331 -20.01 4.37 11.14
N LEU A 332 -19.32 3.54 11.92
CA LEU A 332 -18.79 2.26 11.43
C LEU A 332 -19.90 1.31 10.97
N ALA A 333 -21.06 1.34 11.62
CA ALA A 333 -22.25 0.59 11.23
C ALA A 333 -22.81 1.06 9.88
N GLU A 334 -22.95 2.37 9.68
CA GLU A 334 -23.38 2.96 8.40
C GLU A 334 -22.37 2.65 7.29
N PHE A 335 -21.07 2.74 7.58
CA PHE A 335 -20.02 2.36 6.64
C PHE A 335 -20.14 0.89 6.23
N ALA A 336 -20.28 -0.03 7.20
CA ALA A 336 -20.45 -1.47 6.92
C ALA A 336 -21.71 -1.79 6.10
N GLN A 337 -22.77 -1.00 6.22
CA GLN A 337 -24.00 -1.15 5.43
C GLN A 337 -23.91 -0.49 4.05
N SER A 338 -23.04 0.52 3.89
CA SER A 338 -22.88 1.28 2.65
C SER A 338 -22.16 0.51 1.55
N ASP A 339 -22.28 1.00 0.31
CA ASP A 339 -21.52 0.48 -0.84
C ASP A 339 -20.03 0.84 -0.78
N TYR A 340 -19.61 1.68 0.17
CA TYR A 340 -18.22 2.02 0.40
C TYR A 340 -17.45 0.94 1.16
N SER A 341 -18.16 0.09 1.93
CA SER A 341 -17.59 -1.14 2.45
C SER A 341 -17.31 -2.08 1.28
N SER A 342 -16.07 -2.10 0.81
CA SER A 342 -15.69 -2.89 -0.36
C SER A 342 -15.78 -4.38 -0.05
N LYS A 343 -16.93 -4.98 -0.40
CA LYS A 343 -17.25 -6.38 -0.17
C LYS A 343 -16.29 -7.30 -0.93
N ASP A 344 -15.70 -8.27 -0.23
CA ASP A 344 -14.77 -9.25 -0.81
C ASP A 344 -13.67 -8.62 -1.68
N TRP A 345 -13.13 -7.44 -1.28
CA TRP A 345 -12.18 -6.67 -2.10
C TRP A 345 -10.94 -7.50 -2.48
N LEU A 346 -10.39 -8.28 -1.56
CA LEU A 346 -9.17 -9.06 -1.79
C LEU A 346 -9.39 -10.10 -2.89
N THR A 347 -10.48 -10.85 -2.77
CA THR A 347 -10.85 -11.88 -3.72
C THR A 347 -11.15 -11.26 -5.08
N ARG A 348 -11.95 -10.19 -5.12
CA ARG A 348 -12.23 -9.41 -6.36
C ARG A 348 -10.97 -8.99 -7.06
N PHE A 349 -10.02 -8.45 -6.30
CA PHE A 349 -8.80 -7.91 -6.85
C PHE A 349 -7.93 -9.03 -7.43
N LEU A 350 -7.76 -10.13 -6.71
CA LEU A 350 -6.96 -11.27 -7.18
C LEU A 350 -7.49 -11.87 -8.48
N VAL A 351 -8.81 -11.98 -8.64
CA VAL A 351 -9.42 -12.53 -9.86
C VAL A 351 -9.80 -11.47 -10.91
N ASN A 352 -9.41 -10.22 -10.69
CA ASN A 352 -9.71 -9.07 -11.56
C ASN A 352 -11.21 -8.84 -11.84
N LYS A 353 -12.09 -9.11 -10.85
CA LYS A 353 -13.54 -8.87 -10.92
C LYS A 353 -13.94 -7.57 -10.23
N ARG A 354 -13.81 -6.44 -10.94
CA ARG A 354 -14.09 -5.11 -10.38
C ARG A 354 -15.56 -4.93 -9.95
N ARG A 355 -16.50 -5.26 -10.83
CA ARG A 355 -17.95 -5.03 -10.63
C ARG A 355 -18.79 -6.32 -10.55
N GLU A 356 -18.25 -7.45 -10.98
CA GLU A 356 -18.97 -8.72 -11.06
C GLU A 356 -19.19 -9.37 -9.69
N ARG A 357 -20.17 -10.27 -9.58
CA ARG A 357 -20.35 -11.05 -8.35
C ARG A 357 -19.17 -12.01 -8.15
N VAL A 358 -18.61 -12.00 -6.94
CA VAL A 358 -17.60 -13.00 -6.51
C VAL A 358 -18.30 -14.29 -6.12
N THR A 359 -17.76 -15.40 -6.62
CA THR A 359 -18.23 -16.77 -6.38
C THR A 359 -17.20 -17.55 -5.57
N TRP A 360 -17.57 -18.75 -5.09
CA TRP A 360 -16.61 -19.65 -4.44
C TRP A 360 -15.56 -20.20 -5.41
N GLU A 361 -15.85 -20.27 -6.71
CA GLU A 361 -14.84 -20.60 -7.72
C GLU A 361 -13.75 -19.51 -7.79
N ASP A 362 -14.14 -18.24 -7.61
CA ASP A 362 -13.19 -17.13 -7.57
C ASP A 362 -12.29 -17.20 -6.33
N VAL A 363 -12.80 -17.66 -5.19
CA VAL A 363 -11.98 -17.94 -4.00
C VAL A 363 -10.91 -18.97 -4.32
N GLN A 364 -11.27 -20.05 -4.99
CA GLN A 364 -10.31 -21.10 -5.37
C GLN A 364 -9.25 -20.57 -6.36
N LYS A 365 -9.64 -19.74 -7.33
CA LYS A 365 -8.70 -19.04 -8.22
C LYS A 365 -7.78 -18.08 -7.46
N ALA A 366 -8.31 -17.30 -6.52
CA ALA A 366 -7.54 -16.39 -5.69
C ALA A 366 -6.49 -17.15 -4.85
N LYS A 367 -6.89 -18.25 -4.20
CA LYS A 367 -5.98 -19.15 -3.48
C LYS A 367 -4.85 -19.66 -4.37
N GLU A 368 -5.17 -20.13 -5.58
CA GLU A 368 -4.18 -20.65 -6.53
C GLU A 368 -3.20 -19.56 -7.01
N ILE A 369 -3.68 -18.33 -7.23
CA ILE A 369 -2.83 -17.19 -7.56
C ILE A 369 -1.85 -16.89 -6.40
N LEU A 370 -2.35 -16.84 -5.15
CA LEU A 370 -1.51 -16.61 -3.97
C LEU A 370 -0.44 -17.68 -3.81
N ARG A 371 -0.86 -18.95 -3.88
CA ARG A 371 0.03 -20.11 -3.72
C ARG A 371 1.17 -20.11 -4.72
N LYS A 372 0.88 -19.83 -5.99
CA LYS A 372 1.89 -19.88 -7.05
C LYS A 372 2.76 -18.64 -7.10
N LYS A 373 2.16 -17.45 -6.99
CA LYS A 373 2.82 -16.21 -7.44
C LYS A 373 3.32 -15.31 -6.32
N PHE A 374 2.87 -15.49 -5.06
CA PHE A 374 3.16 -14.53 -3.99
C PHE A 374 4.02 -15.08 -2.87
N LEU A 375 5.08 -14.34 -2.52
CA LEU A 375 5.64 -14.41 -1.17
C LEU A 375 4.70 -13.66 -0.22
N ILE A 376 4.22 -14.34 0.82
CA ILE A 376 3.19 -13.83 1.73
C ILE A 376 3.86 -13.26 2.98
N GLY A 377 3.41 -12.07 3.38
CA GLY A 377 3.60 -11.49 4.71
C GLY A 377 2.26 -11.27 5.41
N LEU A 378 2.30 -11.10 6.73
CA LEU A 378 1.15 -10.81 7.59
C LEU A 378 1.42 -9.53 8.39
N TYR A 379 0.44 -8.63 8.42
CA TYR A 379 0.55 -7.34 9.08
C TYR A 379 0.80 -7.48 10.59
N ASP A 380 0.10 -8.40 11.25
CA ASP A 380 0.25 -8.63 12.70
C ASP A 380 1.60 -9.28 13.05
N ARG A 381 2.31 -9.80 12.04
CA ARG A 381 3.67 -10.37 12.14
C ARG A 381 4.61 -9.64 11.18
N VAL A 382 4.49 -8.32 11.08
CA VAL A 382 5.23 -7.52 10.10
C VAL A 382 6.76 -7.63 10.27
N GLU A 383 7.29 -7.75 11.49
CA GLU A 383 8.74 -7.93 11.70
C GLU A 383 9.25 -9.21 11.02
N GLU A 384 8.56 -10.33 11.25
CA GLU A 384 8.91 -11.62 10.66
C GLU A 384 8.65 -11.63 9.15
N SER A 385 7.60 -10.95 8.70
CA SER A 385 7.29 -10.79 7.29
C SER A 385 8.42 -10.05 6.56
N MET A 386 8.89 -8.93 7.12
CA MET A 386 9.99 -8.17 6.54
C MET A 386 11.29 -8.95 6.53
N GLU A 387 11.62 -9.68 7.60
CA GLU A 387 12.81 -10.53 7.62
C GLU A 387 12.78 -11.56 6.47
N ARG A 388 11.65 -12.24 6.27
CA ARG A 388 11.50 -13.23 5.19
C ARG A 388 11.58 -12.61 3.80
N ILE A 389 10.90 -11.48 3.59
CA ILE A 389 10.92 -10.73 2.32
C ILE A 389 12.36 -10.32 1.99
N GLU A 390 13.07 -9.73 2.94
CA GLU A 390 14.44 -9.27 2.71
C GLU A 390 15.41 -10.42 2.48
N ARG A 391 15.23 -11.55 3.17
CA ARG A 391 16.04 -12.75 2.94
C ARG A 391 15.81 -13.32 1.55
N TYR A 392 14.55 -13.37 1.10
CA TYR A 392 14.20 -13.87 -0.22
C TYR A 392 14.80 -13.01 -1.34
N PHE A 393 14.71 -11.69 -1.22
CA PHE A 393 15.26 -10.77 -2.23
C PHE A 393 16.76 -10.45 -2.03
N GLY A 394 17.40 -10.98 -0.99
CA GLY A 394 18.82 -10.71 -0.69
C GLY A 394 19.07 -9.27 -0.21
N TRP A 395 18.05 -8.57 0.26
CA TRP A 395 18.15 -7.23 0.85
C TRP A 395 18.60 -7.24 2.31
N PHE A 396 18.59 -8.42 2.92
CA PHE A 396 18.84 -8.59 4.34
C PHE A 396 20.25 -8.14 4.73
N LYS A 397 20.32 -6.99 5.40
CA LYS A 397 21.55 -6.42 5.96
C LYS A 397 21.48 -6.59 7.47
N ASN A 398 22.25 -7.54 7.99
CA ASN A 398 22.25 -7.95 9.40
C ASN A 398 22.91 -6.93 10.37
N GLY A 399 22.95 -5.65 10.00
CA GLY A 399 23.58 -4.63 10.81
C GLY A 399 22.69 -4.17 11.98
N PRO A 400 23.28 -3.71 13.10
CA PRO A 400 22.52 -3.13 14.21
C PRO A 400 21.67 -1.92 13.80
N LEU A 401 22.18 -1.09 12.89
CA LEU A 401 21.50 0.14 12.44
C LEU A 401 20.24 -0.15 11.62
N GLU A 402 20.29 -1.14 10.74
CA GLU A 402 19.16 -1.56 9.93
C GLU A 402 18.06 -2.17 10.82
N ARG A 403 18.43 -3.01 11.79
CA ARG A 403 17.47 -3.55 12.78
C ARG A 403 16.81 -2.46 13.61
N GLU A 404 17.58 -1.48 14.07
CA GLU A 404 17.04 -0.32 14.80
C GLU A 404 16.09 0.50 13.91
N CYS A 405 16.43 0.70 12.63
CA CYS A 405 15.54 1.34 11.67
C CYS A 405 14.20 0.62 11.56
N HIS A 406 14.21 -0.71 11.43
CA HIS A 406 12.98 -1.50 11.30
C HIS A 406 12.12 -1.42 12.55
N GLN A 407 12.74 -1.62 13.72
CA GLN A 407 12.04 -1.57 15.00
C GLN A 407 11.39 -0.22 15.24
N ASN A 408 12.08 0.88 14.92
CA ASN A 408 11.54 2.23 15.09
C ASN A 408 10.37 2.50 14.15
N LEU A 409 10.46 2.11 12.87
CA LEU A 409 9.36 2.31 11.91
C LEU A 409 8.14 1.46 12.25
N ILE A 410 8.35 0.17 12.55
CA ILE A 410 7.26 -0.74 12.88
C ILE A 410 6.58 -0.32 14.19
N ALA A 411 7.35 0.10 15.19
CA ALA A 411 6.79 0.61 16.44
C ALA A 411 6.00 1.91 16.23
N ALA A 412 6.50 2.82 15.39
CA ALA A 412 5.80 4.05 15.04
C ALA A 412 4.47 3.77 14.33
N GLU A 413 4.47 2.86 13.34
CA GLU A 413 3.26 2.47 12.62
C GLU A 413 2.24 1.82 13.56
N ARG A 414 2.66 0.89 14.42
CA ARG A 414 1.78 0.26 15.41
C ARG A 414 1.17 1.27 16.38
N ALA A 415 1.95 2.28 16.79
CA ALA A 415 1.45 3.35 17.63
C ALA A 415 0.37 4.17 16.91
N HIS A 416 0.60 4.50 15.62
CA HIS A 416 -0.40 5.19 14.79
C HIS A 416 -1.67 4.36 14.59
N ASP A 417 -1.54 3.07 14.27
CA ASP A 417 -2.67 2.17 14.11
C ASP A 417 -3.48 2.01 15.41
N THR A 418 -2.80 1.98 16.56
CA THR A 418 -3.47 1.89 17.87
C THR A 418 -4.26 3.17 18.15
N GLU A 419 -3.67 4.34 17.90
CA GLU A 419 -4.33 5.64 18.08
C GLU A 419 -5.59 5.74 17.22
N ASP A 420 -5.50 5.28 15.97
CA ASP A 420 -6.62 5.26 15.02
C ASP A 420 -7.75 4.37 15.50
N TYR A 421 -7.38 3.15 15.88
CA TYR A 421 -8.34 2.15 16.28
C TYR A 421 -9.09 2.54 17.56
N MET A 422 -8.38 3.11 18.55
CA MET A 422 -8.98 3.62 19.78
C MET A 422 -9.93 4.79 19.53
N TYR A 423 -9.66 5.60 18.49
CA TYR A 423 -10.52 6.73 18.16
C TYR A 423 -11.88 6.27 17.61
N GLU A 424 -11.90 5.23 16.78
CA GLU A 424 -13.11 4.78 16.07
C GLU A 424 -14.01 3.89 16.89
N VAL A 425 -13.43 2.97 17.64
CA VAL A 425 -14.19 2.02 18.44
C VAL A 425 -14.54 2.58 19.83
N GLY A 426 -14.11 3.82 20.10
CA GLY A 426 -14.24 4.46 21.40
C GLY A 426 -13.31 3.84 22.45
N GLN A 427 -13.45 4.29 23.70
CA GLN A 427 -12.64 3.78 24.82
C GLN A 427 -12.87 2.29 25.12
N GLU A 428 -13.88 1.65 24.53
CA GLU A 428 -14.18 0.24 24.75
C GLU A 428 -13.18 -0.70 24.08
N GLY A 429 -12.38 -0.22 23.11
CA GLY A 429 -11.22 -0.96 22.60
C GLY A 429 -11.60 -2.27 21.91
N SER A 430 -11.58 -2.26 20.59
CA SER A 430 -11.97 -3.36 19.70
C SER A 430 -13.45 -3.56 19.47
N ILE A 431 -13.78 -3.84 18.20
CA ILE A 431 -15.16 -4.18 17.85
C ILE A 431 -15.44 -5.52 18.52
N ASP A 432 -16.46 -5.54 19.36
CA ASP A 432 -16.95 -6.78 19.93
C ASP A 432 -17.30 -7.76 18.81
N ILE A 433 -16.65 -8.93 18.82
CA ILE A 433 -16.86 -10.02 17.86
C ILE A 433 -18.33 -10.46 17.84
N GLY A 434 -19.07 -10.26 18.94
CA GLY A 434 -20.51 -10.51 19.03
C GLY A 434 -21.40 -9.39 18.50
N SER A 435 -20.85 -8.23 18.13
CA SER A 435 -21.64 -7.08 17.70
C SER A 435 -22.27 -7.25 16.32
N GLU A 436 -23.41 -6.59 16.09
CA GLU A 436 -24.07 -6.57 14.79
C GLU A 436 -23.15 -6.01 13.69
N VAL A 437 -22.34 -4.99 14.02
CA VAL A 437 -21.39 -4.38 13.09
C VAL A 437 -20.30 -5.38 12.67
N TYR A 438 -19.76 -6.16 13.60
CA TYR A 438 -18.80 -7.23 13.27
C TYR A 438 -19.45 -8.28 12.36
N GLY A 439 -20.67 -8.73 12.69
CA GLY A 439 -21.43 -9.67 11.88
C GLY A 439 -21.68 -9.17 10.44
N LEU A 440 -22.00 -7.89 10.28
CA LEU A 440 -22.15 -7.25 8.96
C LEU A 440 -20.84 -7.22 8.19
N MET A 441 -19.73 -6.85 8.83
CA MET A 441 -18.41 -6.82 8.19
C MET A 441 -17.92 -8.21 7.79
N LEU A 442 -18.13 -9.20 8.67
CA LEU A 442 -17.81 -10.60 8.41
C LEU A 442 -18.59 -11.09 7.18
N LYS A 443 -19.91 -10.83 7.14
CA LYS A 443 -20.76 -11.19 5.99
C LYS A 443 -20.32 -10.51 4.69
N ASN A 444 -19.92 -9.24 4.75
CA ASN A 444 -19.44 -8.51 3.58
C ASN A 444 -18.08 -8.99 3.05
N ASN A 445 -17.30 -9.68 3.88
CA ASN A 445 -15.94 -10.12 3.58
C ASN A 445 -15.78 -11.64 3.71
N GLU A 446 -16.87 -12.41 3.66
CA GLU A 446 -16.87 -13.87 3.88
C GLU A 446 -15.83 -14.59 3.01
N LYS A 447 -15.67 -14.17 1.75
CA LYS A 447 -14.72 -14.80 0.83
C LYS A 447 -13.30 -14.31 1.05
N ASP A 448 -13.15 -13.02 1.38
CA ASP A 448 -11.85 -12.48 1.79
C ASP A 448 -11.32 -13.16 3.04
N MET A 449 -12.20 -13.53 3.99
CA MET A 449 -11.82 -14.29 5.18
C MET A 449 -11.24 -15.65 4.81
N GLU A 450 -11.88 -16.37 3.89
CA GLU A 450 -11.38 -17.65 3.40
C GLU A 450 -10.02 -17.52 2.70
N VAL A 451 -9.85 -16.50 1.85
CA VAL A 451 -8.57 -16.21 1.18
C VAL A 451 -7.49 -15.81 2.19
N TYR A 452 -7.83 -15.01 3.19
CA TYR A 452 -6.90 -14.58 4.24
C TYR A 452 -6.40 -15.76 5.07
N TRP A 453 -7.28 -16.62 5.56
CA TRP A 453 -6.88 -17.79 6.33
C TRP A 453 -6.01 -18.76 5.52
N TYR A 454 -6.30 -18.90 4.23
CA TYR A 454 -5.42 -19.62 3.32
C TYR A 454 -4.03 -18.96 3.21
N ALA A 455 -3.97 -17.64 3.11
CA ALA A 455 -2.72 -16.89 3.08
C ALA A 455 -1.93 -17.02 4.40
N VAL A 456 -2.60 -17.09 5.56
CA VAL A 456 -1.97 -17.41 6.85
C VAL A 456 -1.34 -18.80 6.80
N GLY A 457 -2.05 -19.79 6.25
CA GLY A 457 -1.49 -21.14 6.01
C GLY A 457 -0.23 -21.10 5.14
N LEU A 458 -0.30 -20.40 4.00
CA LEU A 458 0.86 -20.18 3.12
C LEU A 458 2.01 -19.51 3.87
N PHE A 459 1.75 -18.48 4.67
CA PHE A 459 2.78 -17.81 5.45
C PHE A 459 3.54 -18.81 6.35
N GLU A 460 2.84 -19.72 7.03
CA GLU A 460 3.50 -20.73 7.88
C GLU A 460 4.30 -21.74 7.07
N GLU A 461 3.78 -22.19 5.93
CA GLU A 461 4.49 -23.12 5.05
C GLU A 461 5.75 -22.50 4.45
N GLN A 462 5.64 -21.28 3.94
CA GLN A 462 6.75 -20.50 3.41
C GLN A 462 7.82 -20.28 4.47
N GLY A 463 7.41 -20.03 5.72
CA GLY A 463 8.32 -19.85 6.85
C GLY A 463 9.28 -21.02 7.09
N LYS A 464 8.85 -22.26 6.81
CA LYS A 464 9.69 -23.46 6.94
C LYS A 464 10.91 -23.44 6.00
N LEU A 465 10.83 -22.66 4.92
CA LEU A 465 11.89 -22.50 3.93
C LEU A 465 12.95 -21.47 4.36
N PHE A 466 12.68 -20.71 5.44
CA PHE A 466 13.61 -19.74 6.02
C PHE A 466 14.12 -20.27 7.37
N PRO A 467 15.26 -20.98 7.41
CA PRO A 467 15.79 -21.48 8.68
C PRO A 467 16.06 -20.31 9.63
N PRO A 468 15.83 -20.48 10.94
CA PRO A 468 16.12 -19.43 11.92
C PRO A 468 17.59 -19.03 11.83
N LEU A 469 17.88 -17.75 11.99
CA LEU A 469 19.24 -17.26 12.02
C LEU A 469 19.97 -17.87 13.22
N SER A 470 21.01 -18.66 12.95
CA SER A 470 21.93 -19.12 13.97
C SER A 470 22.80 -17.92 14.36
N TRP A 471 22.46 -17.28 15.49
CA TRP A 471 23.21 -16.16 16.04
C TRP A 471 24.48 -16.61 16.77
#